data_AF-A0A7M7P0L1-F1
#
_entry.id   AF-A0A7M7P0L1-F1
#
_cell.length_a   1.000
_cell.length_b   1.000
_cell.length_c   1.000
_cell.angle_alpha   90.00
_cell.angle_beta   90.00
_cell.angle_gamma   90.00
#
_symmetry.space_group_name_H-M   'P 1'
#
loop_
_entity.id
_entity.type
_entity.pdbx_description
1 polymer ?
#
loop_
_entity_poly.entity_id
_entity_poly.type
_entity_poly.pdbx_seq_one_letter_code
_entity_poly.pdbx_strand_id
1 'polypeptide(L)'
;MEKFIGKVGRMASLTGNGDVRIKYPDGKTLIFNPVAVTKLPSFNTGARVRVMSDQAVVKELQKGHGGWNSKMSKALGEEGRVLNIDADGDVKVNVGGAFWTFNPEALSLVEQGTGSEGIFEQDIRK
;
A
#
# COMPACT_ATOMS: atom_id res chain seq x y z
N MET A 1 1.03 13.46 20.81
CA MET A 1 0.36 12.60 19.81
C MET A 1 0.65 13.02 18.36
N GLU A 2 1.10 14.26 18.11
CA GLU A 2 1.36 14.80 16.76
C GLU A 2 2.42 14.04 15.93
N LYS A 3 3.34 13.30 16.56
CA LYS A 3 4.49 12.64 15.91
C LYS A 3 4.13 11.49 14.94
N PHE A 4 2.87 11.09 14.86
CA PHE A 4 2.40 9.94 14.07
C PHE A 4 1.21 10.25 13.14
N ILE A 5 0.78 11.51 13.05
CA ILE A 5 -0.21 11.92 12.05
C ILE A 5 0.42 11.74 10.66
N GLY A 6 -0.26 11.01 9.78
CA GLY A 6 0.23 10.68 8.43
C GLY A 6 1.24 9.53 8.35
N LYS A 7 1.61 8.89 9.47
CA LYS A 7 2.48 7.70 9.44
C LYS A 7 1.65 6.43 9.34
N VAL A 8 2.01 5.57 8.39
CA VAL A 8 1.37 4.27 8.21
C VAL A 8 2.06 3.21 9.06
N GLY A 9 1.26 2.32 9.63
CA GLY A 9 1.72 1.20 10.44
C GLY A 9 0.78 0.00 10.27
N ARG A 10 1.25 -1.19 10.63
CA ARG A 10 0.48 -2.42 10.49
C ARG A 10 -0.35 -2.66 11.75
N MET A 11 -1.63 -3.00 11.58
CA MET A 11 -2.46 -3.45 12.70
C MET A 11 -1.82 -4.71 13.30
N ALA A 12 -1.51 -4.65 14.58
CA ALA A 12 -0.92 -5.76 15.33
C ALA A 12 -2.01 -6.57 16.07
N SER A 13 -2.91 -5.89 16.79
CA SER A 13 -4.00 -6.55 17.53
C SER A 13 -5.10 -5.56 17.92
N LEU A 14 -6.21 -6.10 18.45
CA LEU A 14 -7.21 -5.33 19.20
C LEU A 14 -6.96 -5.50 20.70
N THR A 15 -7.28 -4.48 21.48
CA THR A 15 -7.32 -4.56 22.94
C THR A 15 -8.64 -5.15 23.43
N GLY A 16 -8.74 -5.52 24.70
CA GLY A 16 -9.99 -6.05 25.29
C GLY A 16 -11.16 -5.06 25.27
N ASN A 17 -10.88 -3.75 25.15
CA ASN A 17 -11.87 -2.69 24.99
C ASN A 17 -12.09 -2.26 23.53
N GLY A 18 -11.49 -2.95 22.55
CA GLY A 18 -11.73 -2.71 21.13
C GLY A 18 -10.84 -1.64 20.47
N ASP A 19 -9.86 -1.08 21.18
CA ASP A 19 -8.89 -0.16 20.59
C ASP A 19 -7.91 -0.88 19.66
N VAL A 20 -7.42 -0.16 18.66
CA VAL A 20 -6.52 -0.69 17.63
C VAL A 20 -5.07 -0.48 18.04
N ARG A 21 -4.32 -1.57 18.14
CA ARG A 21 -2.87 -1.55 18.34
C ARG A 21 -2.17 -1.55 16.98
N ILE A 22 -1.43 -0.48 16.66
CA ILE A 22 -0.68 -0.31 15.41
C ILE A 22 0.82 -0.38 15.70
N LYS A 23 1.53 -1.27 14.97
CA LYS A 23 2.99 -1.38 14.99
C LYS A 23 3.58 -0.62 13.81
N TYR A 24 4.49 0.29 14.10
CA TYR A 24 5.20 1.12 13.13
C TYR A 24 6.54 0.49 12.71
N PRO A 25 7.12 0.95 11.58
CA PRO A 25 8.38 0.40 11.05
C PRO A 25 9.58 0.59 11.99
N ASP A 26 9.56 1.64 12.83
CA ASP A 26 10.56 1.90 13.87
C ASP A 26 10.46 0.94 15.07
N GLY A 27 9.57 -0.06 15.00
CA GLY A 27 9.30 -1.03 16.06
C GLY A 27 8.35 -0.50 17.14
N LYS A 28 8.01 0.79 17.13
CA LYS A 28 7.10 1.37 18.10
C LYS A 28 5.69 0.84 17.89
N THR A 29 4.98 0.60 18.99
CA THR A 29 3.59 0.19 18.95
C THR A 29 2.74 1.21 19.70
N LEU A 30 1.68 1.71 19.07
CA LEU A 30 0.74 2.66 19.68
C LEU A 30 -0.67 2.08 19.64
N ILE A 31 -1.52 2.55 20.55
CA ILE A 31 -2.92 2.16 20.66
C ILE A 31 -3.76 3.38 20.32
N PHE A 32 -4.74 3.20 19.45
CA PHE A 32 -5.64 4.25 18.99
C PHE A 32 -7.08 3.81 19.11
N ASN A 33 -7.96 4.77 19.39
CA ASN A 33 -9.39 4.55 19.22
C ASN A 33 -9.68 4.21 17.73
N PRO A 34 -10.54 3.24 17.42
CA PRO A 34 -10.84 2.86 16.04
C PRO A 34 -11.31 4.02 15.15
N VAL A 35 -12.02 5.01 15.71
CA VAL A 35 -12.50 6.18 14.95
C VAL A 35 -11.37 7.15 14.57
N ALA A 36 -10.21 7.03 15.20
CA ALA A 36 -9.03 7.85 14.92
C ALA A 36 -8.09 7.21 13.90
N VAL A 37 -8.44 6.04 13.36
CA VAL A 37 -7.61 5.30 12.39
C VAL A 37 -8.42 4.95 11.14
N THR A 38 -7.84 5.23 9.98
CA THR A 38 -8.41 4.80 8.71
C THR A 38 -7.71 3.51 8.28
N LYS A 39 -8.49 2.46 7.99
CA LYS A 39 -7.95 1.25 7.40
C LYS A 39 -7.58 1.53 5.94
N LEU A 40 -6.29 1.52 5.65
CA LEU A 40 -5.80 1.64 4.28
C LEU A 40 -6.12 0.38 3.47
N PRO A 41 -6.30 0.52 2.15
CA PRO A 41 -6.40 -0.63 1.26
C PRO A 41 -5.21 -1.58 1.45
N SER A 42 -5.49 -2.87 1.62
CA SER A 42 -4.48 -3.91 1.70
C SER A 42 -4.32 -4.59 0.35
N PHE A 43 -3.11 -4.54 -0.21
CA PHE A 43 -2.76 -5.20 -1.45
C PHE A 43 -1.85 -6.39 -1.20
N ASN A 44 -1.90 -7.37 -2.10
CA ASN A 44 -0.88 -8.42 -2.20
C ASN A 44 0.07 -8.11 -3.37
N THR A 45 1.30 -8.63 -3.31
CA THR A 45 2.15 -8.69 -4.50
C THR A 45 1.40 -9.41 -5.62
N GLY A 46 1.50 -8.87 -6.84
CA GLY A 46 0.78 -9.35 -8.01
C GLY A 46 -0.65 -8.79 -8.17
N ALA A 47 -1.18 -8.08 -7.16
CA ALA A 47 -2.51 -7.46 -7.25
C ALA A 47 -2.59 -6.47 -8.40
N ARG A 48 -3.71 -6.46 -9.12
CA ARG A 48 -4.04 -5.45 -10.11
C ARG A 48 -4.71 -4.27 -9.40
N VAL A 49 -4.17 -3.08 -9.60
CA VAL A 49 -4.61 -1.84 -8.97
C VAL A 49 -4.78 -0.77 -10.02
N ARG A 50 -5.66 0.19 -9.78
CA ARG A 50 -5.84 1.39 -10.60
C ARG A 50 -5.35 2.61 -9.86
N VAL A 51 -4.58 3.46 -10.55
CA VAL A 51 -4.15 4.75 -10.01
C VAL A 51 -5.27 5.75 -10.13
N MET A 52 -5.48 6.58 -9.10
CA MET A 52 -6.43 7.70 -9.18
C MET A 52 -6.13 8.60 -10.38
N SER A 53 -7.18 9.16 -10.99
CA SER A 53 -7.06 10.04 -12.16
C SER A 53 -6.82 11.52 -11.81
N ASP A 54 -7.17 11.93 -10.59
CA ASP A 54 -7.00 13.33 -10.14
C ASP A 54 -5.54 13.60 -9.74
N GLN A 55 -4.84 14.34 -10.60
CA GLN A 55 -3.44 14.69 -10.38
C GLN A 55 -3.22 15.52 -9.10
N ALA A 56 -4.13 16.45 -8.77
CA ALA A 56 -3.95 17.33 -7.62
C ALA A 56 -4.02 16.52 -6.33
N VAL A 57 -4.98 15.59 -6.26
CA VAL A 57 -5.12 14.67 -5.12
C VAL A 57 -3.90 13.74 -5.03
N VAL A 58 -3.47 13.12 -6.13
CA VAL A 58 -2.30 12.22 -6.11
C VAL A 58 -1.03 12.94 -5.70
N LYS A 59 -0.82 14.20 -6.15
CA LYS A 59 0.32 15.01 -5.72
C LYS A 59 0.34 15.24 -4.22
N GLU A 60 -0.82 15.48 -3.61
CA GLU A 60 -0.92 15.67 -2.17
C GLU A 60 -0.60 14.38 -1.42
N LEU A 61 -1.20 13.26 -1.86
CA LEU A 61 -0.99 11.94 -1.26
C LEU A 61 0.47 11.46 -1.36
N GLN A 62 1.18 11.88 -2.41
CA GLN A 62 2.59 11.53 -2.61
C GLN A 62 3.57 12.29 -1.71
N LYS A 63 3.14 13.36 -1.01
CA LYS A 63 4.02 14.08 -0.08
C LYS A 63 4.42 13.15 1.07
N GLY A 64 5.72 12.86 1.18
CA GLY A 64 6.24 11.92 2.17
C GLY A 64 6.23 10.44 1.74
N HIS A 65 5.71 10.13 0.55
CA HIS A 65 5.51 8.78 0.03
C HIS A 65 6.20 8.58 -1.33
N GLY A 66 7.52 8.82 -1.39
CA GLY A 66 8.31 8.82 -2.64
C GLY A 66 8.20 10.11 -3.48
N GLY A 67 7.24 11.00 -3.18
CA GLY A 67 7.09 12.29 -3.86
C GLY A 67 6.42 12.20 -5.23
N TRP A 68 6.22 13.36 -5.86
CA TRP A 68 5.63 13.46 -7.20
C TRP A 68 6.71 13.64 -8.27
N ASN A 69 6.65 12.82 -9.32
CA ASN A 69 7.41 13.00 -10.54
C ASN A 69 6.45 13.37 -11.69
N SER A 70 6.77 14.38 -12.51
CA SER A 70 5.89 14.81 -13.61
C SER A 70 5.57 13.69 -14.61
N LYS A 71 6.45 12.69 -14.76
CA LYS A 71 6.22 11.50 -15.60
C LYS A 71 5.14 10.55 -15.04
N MET A 72 4.81 10.64 -13.75
CA MET A 72 3.71 9.88 -13.14
C MET A 72 2.34 10.29 -13.68
N SER A 73 2.21 11.47 -14.31
CA SER A 73 0.98 11.87 -15.00
C SER A 73 0.47 10.83 -15.99
N LYS A 74 1.37 10.06 -16.60
CA LYS A 74 1.04 8.97 -17.53
C LYS A 74 0.44 7.73 -16.86
N ALA A 75 0.59 7.60 -15.55
CA ALA A 75 0.04 6.50 -14.78
C ALA A 75 -1.35 6.82 -14.21
N LEU A 76 -1.79 8.09 -14.23
CA LEU A 76 -3.08 8.49 -13.66
C LEU A 76 -4.24 7.85 -14.42
N GLY A 77 -5.17 7.23 -13.70
CA GLY A 77 -6.31 6.50 -14.29
C GLY A 77 -5.98 5.11 -14.84
N GLU A 78 -4.69 4.79 -15.00
CA GLU A 78 -4.24 3.51 -15.57
C GLU A 78 -4.21 2.39 -14.53
N GLU A 79 -4.30 1.16 -15.03
CA GLU A 79 -4.09 -0.04 -14.22
C GLU A 79 -2.63 -0.48 -14.23
N GLY A 80 -2.20 -1.03 -13.11
CA GLY A 80 -0.88 -1.59 -12.92
C GLY A 80 -0.88 -2.82 -12.02
N ARG A 81 0.30 -3.41 -11.84
CA ARG A 81 0.51 -4.54 -10.93
C ARG A 81 1.40 -4.16 -9.76
N VAL A 82 0.96 -4.51 -8.56
CA VAL A 82 1.76 -4.38 -7.33
C VAL A 82 2.95 -5.31 -7.42
N LEU A 83 4.14 -4.77 -7.22
CA LEU A 83 5.41 -5.50 -7.21
C LEU A 83 5.89 -5.77 -5.80
N ASN A 84 5.74 -4.78 -4.92
CA ASN A 84 6.16 -4.85 -3.54
C ASN A 84 5.41 -3.80 -2.72
N ILE A 85 5.33 -4.05 -1.41
CA ILE A 85 4.86 -3.10 -0.41
C ILE A 85 6.00 -2.95 0.58
N ASP A 86 6.48 -1.73 0.78
CA ASP A 86 7.64 -1.51 1.63
C ASP A 86 7.27 -1.53 3.14
N ALA A 87 8.23 -1.12 3.96
CA ALA A 87 8.09 -1.19 5.41
C ALA A 87 7.06 -0.20 5.95
N ASP A 88 6.98 1.01 5.38
CA ASP A 88 6.02 2.02 5.80
C ASP A 88 4.66 1.85 5.13
N GLY A 89 4.57 1.07 4.06
CA GLY A 89 3.30 0.66 3.46
C GLY A 89 3.05 1.27 2.08
N ASP A 90 4.03 1.99 1.54
CA ASP A 90 3.97 2.44 0.16
C ASP A 90 4.04 1.28 -0.82
N VAL A 91 3.33 1.45 -1.92
CA VAL A 91 3.06 0.39 -2.88
C VAL A 91 3.85 0.66 -4.15
N LYS A 92 4.81 -0.22 -4.44
CA LYS A 92 5.52 -0.19 -5.71
C LYS A 92 4.67 -0.87 -6.78
N VAL A 93 4.30 -0.13 -7.83
CA VAL A 93 3.44 -0.58 -8.91
C VAL A 93 4.17 -0.48 -10.25
N ASN A 94 4.02 -1.50 -11.10
CA ASN A 94 4.36 -1.41 -12.51
C ASN A 94 3.13 -0.95 -13.30
N VAL A 95 3.23 0.21 -13.93
CA VAL A 95 2.20 0.79 -14.82
C VAL A 95 2.82 0.98 -16.20
N GLY A 96 2.35 0.23 -17.20
CA GLY A 96 2.83 0.35 -18.58
C GLY A 96 4.34 0.15 -18.76
N GLY A 97 4.99 -0.66 -17.91
CA GLY A 97 6.43 -0.92 -17.94
C GLY A 97 7.27 0.07 -17.13
N ALA A 98 6.66 1.12 -16.56
CA ALA A 98 7.31 2.05 -15.65
C ALA A 98 7.00 1.71 -14.19
N PHE A 99 7.98 1.93 -13.31
CA PHE A 99 7.85 1.62 -11.89
C PHE A 99 7.63 2.89 -11.07
N TRP A 100 6.60 2.89 -10.24
CA TRP A 100 6.24 4.01 -9.39
C TRP A 100 5.94 3.54 -7.98
N THR A 101 6.32 4.33 -6.99
CA THR A 101 5.92 4.15 -5.60
C THR A 101 4.72 5.05 -5.35
N PHE A 102 3.62 4.48 -4.89
CA PHE A 102 2.40 5.20 -4.58
C PHE A 102 2.04 5.06 -3.12
N ASN A 103 1.54 6.14 -2.53
CA ASN A 103 0.69 6.06 -1.36
C ASN A 103 -0.49 5.09 -1.65
N PRO A 104 -0.79 4.13 -0.77
CA PRO A 104 -1.88 3.18 -0.97
C PRO A 104 -3.27 3.84 -1.18
N GLU A 105 -3.52 5.04 -0.66
CA GLU A 105 -4.76 5.78 -0.90
C GLU A 105 -4.88 6.29 -2.35
N ALA A 106 -3.76 6.45 -3.06
CA ALA A 106 -3.76 6.79 -4.48
C ALA A 106 -4.12 5.62 -5.39
N LEU A 107 -4.38 4.44 -4.81
CA LEU A 107 -4.65 3.19 -5.52
C LEU A 107 -6.01 2.62 -5.12
N SER A 108 -6.71 2.09 -6.12
CA SER A 108 -7.92 1.28 -5.93
C SER A 108 -7.64 -0.14 -6.37
N LEU A 109 -8.01 -1.12 -5.54
CA LEU A 109 -7.89 -2.53 -5.88
C LEU A 109 -8.83 -2.88 -7.04
N VAL A 110 -8.29 -3.50 -8.09
CA VAL A 110 -9.08 -4.08 -9.19
C VAL A 110 -9.21 -5.59 -8.99
N GLU A 111 -8.12 -6.26 -8.65
CA GLU A 111 -8.07 -7.71 -8.43
C GLU A 111 -6.95 -8.06 -7.43
N GLN A 112 -7.24 -8.89 -6.43
CA GLN A 112 -6.19 -9.32 -5.50
C GLN A 112 -5.16 -10.21 -6.19
N GLY A 113 -3.90 -10.01 -5.82
CA GLY A 113 -2.84 -10.92 -6.21
C GLY A 113 -3.03 -12.24 -5.48
N THR A 114 -2.98 -13.34 -6.21
CA THR A 114 -2.73 -14.65 -5.63
C THR A 114 -1.32 -14.60 -5.06
N GLY A 115 -1.17 -14.33 -3.76
CA GLY A 115 0.15 -14.24 -3.15
C GLY A 115 0.95 -15.49 -3.46
N SER A 116 1.92 -15.40 -4.37
CA SER A 116 2.72 -16.54 -4.79
C SER A 116 3.95 -16.64 -3.89
N GLU A 117 3.77 -17.22 -2.70
CA GLU A 117 4.76 -18.18 -2.20
C GLU A 117 4.23 -19.57 -2.58
N GLY A 118 4.23 -19.84 -3.88
CA GLY A 118 3.86 -21.12 -4.46
C GLY A 118 4.98 -21.54 -5.40
N ILE A 119 6.09 -22.02 -4.83
CA ILE A 119 7.09 -22.78 -5.58
C ILE A 119 6.42 -24.10 -5.94
N PHE A 120 6.05 -24.28 -7.21
CA PHE A 120 5.61 -25.58 -7.72
C PHE A 120 6.79 -26.24 -8.42
N GLU A 121 7.22 -27.40 -7.91
CA GLU A 121 8.18 -28.27 -8.59
C GLU A 121 7.46 -28.97 -9.76
N GLN A 122 8.07 -28.97 -10.95
CA GLN A 122 7.60 -29.85 -12.04
C GLN A 122 7.89 -31.29 -11.64
N ASP A 123 6.85 -32.09 -11.43
CA ASP A 123 7.04 -33.54 -11.35
C ASP A 123 7.30 -34.06 -12.77
N ILE A 124 8.58 -34.26 -13.10
CA ILE A 124 9.00 -34.99 -14.30
C ILE A 124 9.08 -36.46 -13.94
N ARG A 125 7.95 -37.09 -13.60
CA ARG A 125 7.82 -38.55 -13.64
C ARG A 125 6.46 -38.94 -14.20
N LYS A 126 6.55 -39.93 -15.10
CA LYS A 126 5.48 -40.62 -15.81
C LYS A 126 4.41 -41.17 -14.89
#